data_AF-A0A967VQG7-F1
#
_entry.id   AF-A0A967VQG7-F1
#
_cell.length_a   1.000
_cell.length_b   1.000
_cell.length_c   1.000
_cell.angle_alpha   90.00
_cell.angle_beta   90.00
_cell.angle_gamma   90.00
#
_symmetry.space_group_name_H-M   'P 1'
#
loop_
_entity.id
_entity.type
_entity.pdbx_description
1 polymer ?
#
loop_
_entity_poly.entity_id
_entity_poly.type
_entity_poly.pdbx_seq_one_letter_code
_entity_poly.pdbx_strand_id
1 'polypeptide(L)'
;MRVAVVGAGAAGLASARHLLAVGMDVELLERGGEVGGVWNYGRPQGRVYRSTHTISSKPLTQFPDLPMPDAYPDYPHHRQVLEYLRRYAERFGLTEHVRFATTVVALEPEERGRSDTGWVVETDDGARARYDAVVIANGHNHEPRRPDWPGEFDGTFIHSADYRTPDLFADRRVLVVGAGNSGCDIAVEAAAVARATALSMRRGYHYVPKYLLGRPVDQVSEWTLDLRLPLPIRRWIARQAVRLGPGLPSRVGLPEPDHALLESHPIVNTLLPYYVRHGRIRPVADVARLEGDRVRLVDDSIEPVDVLVAA
;
A
#
# COMPACT_ATOMS: atom_id res chain seq x y z
N MET A 1 -17.02 -25.98 14.46
CA MET A 1 -16.95 -25.53 13.06
C MET A 1 -15.49 -25.45 12.69
N ARG A 2 -15.07 -26.09 11.60
CA ARG A 2 -13.72 -26.03 11.06
C ARG A 2 -13.63 -24.94 9.99
N VAL A 3 -12.70 -24.02 10.12
CA VAL A 3 -12.60 -22.81 9.29
C VAL A 3 -11.22 -22.71 8.65
N ALA A 4 -11.17 -22.60 7.32
CA ALA A 4 -9.95 -22.26 6.60
C ALA A 4 -9.78 -20.73 6.55
N VAL A 5 -8.58 -20.24 6.86
CA VAL A 5 -8.22 -18.84 6.63
C VAL A 5 -7.12 -18.78 5.58
N VAL A 6 -7.42 -18.19 4.41
CA VAL A 6 -6.48 -18.15 3.28
C VAL A 6 -5.59 -16.93 3.41
N GLY A 7 -4.34 -17.15 3.83
CA GLY A 7 -3.30 -16.13 4.05
C GLY A 7 -3.05 -15.83 5.53
N ALA A 8 -1.78 -15.72 5.92
CA ALA A 8 -1.32 -15.37 7.27
C ALA A 8 -0.70 -13.95 7.33
N GLY A 9 -1.26 -13.02 6.53
CA GLY A 9 -1.04 -11.59 6.70
C GLY A 9 -1.85 -11.01 7.87
N ALA A 10 -1.81 -9.68 8.05
CA ALA A 10 -2.50 -9.01 9.16
C ALA A 10 -3.99 -9.38 9.27
N ALA A 11 -4.71 -9.42 8.13
CA ALA A 11 -6.12 -9.81 8.11
C ALA A 11 -6.32 -11.27 8.58
N GLY A 12 -5.50 -12.21 8.09
CA GLY A 12 -5.61 -13.62 8.46
C GLY A 12 -5.28 -13.87 9.93
N LEU A 13 -4.24 -13.21 10.46
CA LEU A 13 -3.90 -13.29 11.87
C LEU A 13 -5.04 -12.76 12.77
N ALA A 14 -5.63 -11.63 12.42
CA ALA A 14 -6.78 -11.09 13.15
C ALA A 14 -8.00 -12.02 13.08
N SER A 15 -8.32 -12.55 11.89
CA SER A 15 -9.40 -13.50 11.71
C SER A 15 -9.19 -14.75 12.56
N ALA A 16 -8.02 -15.39 12.47
CA ALA A 16 -7.72 -16.59 13.24
C ALA A 16 -7.80 -16.35 14.74
N ARG A 17 -7.23 -15.24 15.23
CA ARG A 17 -7.29 -14.85 16.64
C ARG A 17 -8.72 -14.84 17.19
N HIS A 18 -9.63 -14.21 16.46
CA HIS A 18 -11.01 -14.04 16.92
C HIS A 18 -11.87 -15.28 16.71
N LEU A 19 -11.61 -16.08 15.66
CA LEU A 19 -12.27 -17.36 15.44
C LEU A 19 -11.88 -18.38 16.53
N LEU A 20 -10.59 -18.46 16.88
CA LEU A 20 -10.10 -19.30 17.97
C LEU A 20 -10.69 -18.86 19.32
N ALA A 21 -10.84 -17.55 19.54
CA ALA A 21 -11.40 -17.01 20.78
C ALA A 21 -12.85 -17.45 21.05
N VAL A 22 -13.61 -17.77 20.00
CA VAL A 22 -14.99 -18.27 20.10
C VAL A 22 -15.08 -19.80 19.96
N GLY A 23 -13.95 -20.51 20.04
CA GLY A 23 -13.88 -21.96 20.06
C GLY A 23 -14.03 -22.64 18.69
N MET A 24 -13.75 -21.93 17.59
CA MET A 24 -13.69 -22.56 16.26
C MET A 24 -12.37 -23.30 16.07
N ASP A 25 -12.40 -24.37 15.27
CA ASP A 25 -11.21 -25.08 14.80
C ASP A 25 -10.69 -24.36 13.55
N VAL A 26 -9.48 -23.81 13.61
CA VAL A 26 -8.95 -22.89 12.58
C VAL A 26 -7.66 -23.43 12.01
N GLU A 27 -7.56 -23.41 10.69
CA GLU A 27 -6.34 -23.67 9.94
C GLU A 27 -6.06 -22.49 9.00
N LEU A 28 -4.90 -21.84 9.17
CA LEU A 28 -4.42 -20.83 8.23
C LEU A 28 -3.60 -21.50 7.13
N LEU A 29 -3.90 -21.20 5.88
CA LEU A 29 -3.17 -21.69 4.71
C LEU A 29 -2.34 -20.54 4.16
N GLU A 30 -1.01 -20.62 4.30
CA GLU A 30 -0.08 -19.56 3.89
C GLU A 30 0.91 -20.09 2.85
N ARG A 31 0.97 -19.40 1.70
CA ARG A 31 1.89 -19.74 0.60
C ARG A 31 3.37 -19.44 0.93
N GLY A 32 3.61 -18.49 1.83
CA GLY A 32 4.94 -18.14 2.32
C GLY A 32 5.44 -19.09 3.41
N GLY A 33 6.70 -18.91 3.80
CA GLY A 33 7.31 -19.64 4.92
C GLY A 33 7.19 -18.94 6.28
N GLU A 34 6.48 -17.81 6.34
CA GLU A 34 6.37 -16.98 7.53
C GLU A 34 5.11 -16.10 7.48
N VAL A 35 4.61 -15.71 8.66
CA VAL A 35 3.48 -14.78 8.78
C VAL A 35 3.87 -13.36 8.35
N GLY A 36 2.89 -12.48 8.17
CA GLY A 36 3.10 -11.05 7.94
C GLY A 36 2.76 -10.57 6.53
N GLY A 37 2.60 -11.47 5.56
CA GLY A 37 2.16 -11.14 4.20
C GLY A 37 3.04 -10.08 3.52
N VAL A 38 2.42 -8.97 3.08
CA VAL A 38 3.09 -7.90 2.31
C VAL A 38 4.29 -7.25 3.01
N TRP A 39 4.36 -7.35 4.35
CA TRP A 39 5.42 -6.75 5.17
C TRP A 39 6.74 -7.53 5.13
N ASN A 40 6.74 -8.73 4.55
CA ASN A 40 7.91 -9.58 4.37
C ASN A 40 8.85 -9.08 3.27
N TYR A 41 9.57 -7.98 3.53
CA TYR A 41 10.53 -7.39 2.60
C TYR A 41 11.51 -8.41 2.01
N GLY A 42 11.68 -8.38 0.70
CA GLY A 42 12.59 -9.28 -0.03
C GLY A 42 12.06 -10.69 -0.26
N ARG A 43 10.88 -11.05 0.27
CA ARG A 43 10.20 -12.31 -0.04
C ARG A 43 9.31 -12.17 -1.28
N PRO A 44 9.02 -13.25 -2.02
CA PRO A 44 8.12 -13.22 -3.19
C PRO A 44 6.73 -12.61 -2.92
N GLN A 45 6.24 -12.71 -1.69
CA GLN A 45 4.94 -12.26 -1.19
C GLN A 45 5.00 -10.83 -0.64
N GLY A 46 6.22 -10.37 -0.31
CA GLY A 46 6.48 -9.02 0.14
C GLY A 46 6.19 -7.99 -0.94
N ARG A 47 5.60 -6.87 -0.55
CA ARG A 47 5.29 -5.75 -1.45
C ARG A 47 5.81 -4.41 -0.95
N VAL A 48 6.42 -4.38 0.23
CA VAL A 48 7.12 -3.21 0.75
C VAL A 48 8.52 -3.07 0.14
N TYR A 49 9.01 -1.83 0.06
CA TYR A 49 10.38 -1.47 -0.30
C TYR A 49 11.15 -1.05 0.95
N ARG A 50 12.47 -0.87 0.82
CA ARG A 50 13.39 -0.80 1.98
C ARG A 50 13.10 0.36 2.92
N SER A 51 12.57 1.46 2.41
CA SER A 51 12.28 2.70 3.13
C SER A 51 10.84 2.78 3.65
N THR A 52 10.00 1.76 3.37
CA THR A 52 8.56 1.84 3.63
C THR A 52 8.27 2.07 5.12
N HIS A 53 7.47 3.10 5.39
CA HIS A 53 6.85 3.35 6.69
C HIS A 53 5.34 3.33 6.54
N THR A 54 4.61 3.12 7.64
CA THR A 54 3.15 3.26 7.62
C THR A 54 2.74 4.69 7.26
N ILE A 55 1.58 4.81 6.62
CA ILE A 55 0.90 6.10 6.36
C ILE A 55 -0.14 6.43 7.44
N SER A 56 -0.58 5.44 8.20
CA SER A 56 -1.36 5.56 9.43
C SER A 56 -0.44 5.46 10.64
N SER A 57 -0.79 6.17 11.70
CA SER A 57 -0.03 6.17 12.94
C SER A 57 -0.19 4.86 13.72
N LYS A 58 0.74 4.60 14.63
CA LYS A 58 0.81 3.40 15.46
C LYS A 58 -0.53 3.07 16.16
N PRO A 59 -1.20 4.00 16.88
CA PRO A 59 -2.47 3.69 17.55
C PRO A 59 -3.60 3.29 16.59
N LEU A 60 -3.59 3.78 15.36
CA LEU A 60 -4.62 3.46 14.36
C LEU A 60 -4.24 2.28 13.46
N THR A 61 -3.03 1.75 13.60
CA THR A 61 -2.54 0.60 12.82
C THR A 61 -2.50 -0.68 13.64
N GLN A 62 -2.35 -0.57 14.97
CA GLN A 62 -2.30 -1.72 15.86
C GLN A 62 -3.65 -2.44 15.99
N PHE A 63 -3.62 -3.73 16.30
CA PHE A 63 -4.78 -4.47 16.75
C PHE A 63 -5.26 -3.98 18.13
N PRO A 64 -6.57 -3.86 18.36
CA PRO A 64 -7.12 -3.39 19.63
C PRO A 64 -6.73 -4.22 20.85
N ASP A 65 -6.50 -5.53 20.67
CA ASP A 65 -6.17 -6.47 21.75
C ASP A 65 -4.66 -6.69 21.96
N LEU A 66 -3.82 -6.00 21.18
CA LEU A 66 -2.37 -5.96 21.40
C LEU A 66 -1.77 -4.63 20.90
N PRO A 67 -1.50 -3.65 21.78
CA PRO A 67 -0.88 -2.41 21.37
C PRO A 67 0.53 -2.64 20.82
N MET A 68 0.92 -1.85 19.82
CA MET A 68 2.31 -1.79 19.38
C MET A 68 3.19 -1.20 20.50
N PRO A 69 4.48 -1.59 20.62
CA PRO A 69 5.39 -1.10 21.66
C PRO A 69 5.46 0.43 21.75
N ASP A 70 5.58 0.98 22.96
CA ASP A 70 5.72 2.42 23.18
C ASP A 70 6.96 3.00 22.49
N ALA A 71 8.05 2.23 22.44
CA ALA A 71 9.30 2.61 21.77
C ALA A 71 9.19 2.73 20.24
N TYR A 72 8.14 2.21 19.61
CA TYR A 72 7.93 2.41 18.17
C TYR A 72 7.56 3.86 17.87
N PRO A 73 8.09 4.44 16.78
CA PRO A 73 7.75 5.79 16.36
C PRO A 73 6.27 5.89 15.95
N ASP A 74 5.78 7.12 15.79
CA ASP A 74 4.39 7.39 15.40
C ASP A 74 4.01 6.69 14.08
N TYR A 75 4.94 6.62 13.12
CA TYR A 75 4.78 5.90 11.86
C TYR A 75 5.83 4.79 11.76
N PRO A 76 5.54 3.56 12.22
CA PRO A 76 6.50 2.47 12.24
C PRO A 76 7.09 2.13 10.86
N HIS A 77 8.35 1.74 10.86
CA HIS A 77 9.02 1.18 9.68
C HIS A 77 8.48 -0.22 9.35
N HIS A 78 8.53 -0.64 8.09
CA HIS A 78 7.99 -1.94 7.66
C HIS A 78 8.53 -3.13 8.47
N ARG A 79 9.78 -3.06 8.94
CA ARG A 79 10.40 -4.09 9.81
C ARG A 79 9.74 -4.17 11.18
N GLN A 80 9.38 -3.03 11.76
CA GLN A 80 8.69 -2.95 13.05
C GLN A 80 7.25 -3.47 12.92
N VAL A 81 6.59 -3.21 11.79
CA VAL A 81 5.27 -3.80 11.52
C VAL A 81 5.36 -5.32 11.41
N LEU A 82 6.36 -5.84 10.70
CA LEU A 82 6.57 -7.29 10.60
C LEU A 82 6.86 -7.93 11.96
N GLU A 83 7.74 -7.32 12.76
CA GLU A 83 8.03 -7.76 14.13
C GLU A 83 6.75 -7.76 14.99
N TYR A 84 5.94 -6.72 14.90
CA TYR A 84 4.65 -6.64 15.58
C TYR A 84 3.69 -7.77 15.18
N LEU A 85 3.58 -8.10 13.89
CA LEU A 85 2.73 -9.19 13.41
C LEU A 85 3.22 -10.56 13.87
N ARG A 86 4.54 -10.78 13.92
CA ARG A 86 5.12 -12.01 14.49
C ARG A 86 4.83 -12.11 15.99
N ARG A 87 5.03 -11.01 16.74
CA ARG A 87 4.68 -10.94 18.16
C ARG A 87 3.19 -11.21 18.40
N TYR A 88 2.31 -10.71 17.52
CA TYR A 88 0.88 -10.99 17.59
C TYR A 88 0.58 -12.48 17.41
N ALA A 89 1.17 -13.11 16.38
CA ALA A 89 1.03 -14.53 16.15
C ALA A 89 1.53 -15.37 17.34
N GLU A 90 2.71 -15.06 17.86
CA GLU A 90 3.30 -15.74 19.03
C GLU A 90 2.45 -15.55 20.30
N ARG A 91 2.02 -14.32 20.59
CA ARG A 91 1.25 -13.99 21.80
C ARG A 91 -0.04 -14.79 21.93
N PHE A 92 -0.66 -15.11 20.79
CA PHE A 92 -1.94 -15.79 20.73
C PHE A 92 -1.84 -17.22 20.20
N GLY A 93 -0.62 -17.79 20.10
CA GLY A 93 -0.41 -19.16 19.62
C GLY A 93 -0.73 -19.39 18.15
N LEU A 94 -0.99 -18.35 17.35
CA LEU A 94 -1.55 -18.50 16.00
C LEU A 94 -0.65 -19.30 15.06
N THR A 95 0.68 -19.26 15.26
CA THR A 95 1.65 -19.94 14.41
C THR A 95 1.44 -21.46 14.38
N GLU A 96 0.93 -22.07 15.45
CA GLU A 96 0.66 -23.52 15.48
C GLU A 96 -0.52 -23.94 14.61
N HIS A 97 -1.37 -22.98 14.24
CA HIS A 97 -2.52 -23.15 13.36
C HIS A 97 -2.18 -22.85 11.88
N VAL A 98 -0.93 -22.48 11.56
CA VAL A 98 -0.54 -22.14 10.20
C VAL A 98 0.10 -23.33 9.50
N ARG A 99 -0.47 -23.71 8.36
CA ARG A 99 0.16 -24.57 7.37
C ARG A 99 0.90 -23.69 6.35
N PHE A 100 2.21 -23.55 6.54
CA PHE A 100 3.10 -22.78 5.66
C PHE A 100 3.38 -23.51 4.34
N ALA A 101 3.97 -22.78 3.39
CA ALA A 101 4.34 -23.27 2.06
C ALA A 101 3.19 -24.01 1.36
N THR A 102 1.96 -23.54 1.58
CA THR A 102 0.74 -24.17 1.11
C THR A 102 -0.08 -23.12 0.36
N THR A 103 -0.16 -23.26 -0.96
CA THR A 103 -0.94 -22.34 -1.80
C THR A 103 -2.34 -22.91 -1.99
N VAL A 104 -3.37 -22.16 -1.66
CA VAL A 104 -4.75 -22.51 -2.04
C VAL A 104 -4.93 -22.21 -3.53
N VAL A 105 -5.31 -23.23 -4.30
CA VAL A 105 -5.46 -23.15 -5.76
C VAL A 105 -6.93 -23.20 -6.20
N ALA A 106 -7.81 -23.83 -5.41
CA ALA A 106 -9.24 -23.84 -5.69
C ALA A 106 -10.09 -23.85 -4.41
N LEU A 107 -11.29 -23.31 -4.55
CA LEU A 107 -12.32 -23.20 -3.53
C LEU A 107 -13.66 -23.50 -4.17
N GLU A 108 -14.28 -24.62 -3.79
CA GLU A 108 -15.56 -25.06 -4.34
C GLU A 108 -16.58 -25.30 -3.23
N PRO A 109 -17.84 -24.85 -3.37
CA PRO A 109 -18.89 -25.27 -2.45
C PRO A 109 -19.12 -26.78 -2.60
N GLU A 110 -19.36 -27.49 -1.49
CA GLU A 110 -19.67 -28.92 -1.52
C GLU A 110 -20.94 -29.20 -2.36
N GLU A 111 -21.96 -28.35 -2.22
CA GLU A 111 -23.20 -28.41 -3.00
C GLU A 111 -23.45 -27.07 -3.71
N ARG A 112 -23.28 -27.05 -5.04
CA ARG A 112 -23.57 -25.85 -5.84
C ARG A 112 -25.04 -25.44 -5.73
N GLY A 113 -25.28 -24.15 -5.48
CA GLY A 113 -26.63 -23.57 -5.41
C GLY A 113 -27.26 -23.58 -4.02
N ARG A 114 -26.57 -24.09 -3.00
CA ARG A 114 -26.97 -23.99 -1.59
C ARG A 114 -26.08 -23.03 -0.83
N SER A 115 -26.68 -22.20 0.01
CA SER A 115 -25.98 -21.21 0.84
C SER A 115 -25.51 -21.77 2.18
N ASP A 116 -26.00 -22.95 2.58
CA ASP A 116 -25.76 -23.60 3.88
C ASP A 116 -24.80 -24.81 3.78
N THR A 117 -23.97 -24.85 2.74
CA THR A 117 -23.04 -25.95 2.47
C THR A 117 -21.60 -25.60 2.88
N GLY A 118 -20.78 -26.62 3.12
CA GLY A 118 -19.35 -26.46 3.38
C GLY A 118 -18.55 -26.14 2.11
N TRP A 119 -17.24 -26.06 2.27
CA TRP A 119 -16.29 -25.75 1.22
C TRP A 119 -15.22 -26.81 1.10
N VAL A 120 -14.89 -27.19 -0.13
CA VAL A 120 -13.71 -27.98 -0.46
C VAL A 120 -12.60 -27.02 -0.88
N VAL A 121 -11.51 -27.04 -0.14
CA VAL A 121 -10.29 -26.28 -0.44
C VAL A 121 -9.27 -27.22 -1.04
N GLU A 122 -8.71 -26.84 -2.18
CA GLU A 122 -7.61 -27.55 -2.84
C GLU A 122 -6.32 -26.75 -2.72
N THR A 123 -5.23 -27.44 -2.39
CA THR A 123 -3.89 -26.88 -2.28
C THR A 123 -2.98 -27.31 -3.43
N ASP A 124 -1.86 -26.62 -3.61
CA ASP A 124 -0.91 -26.83 -4.71
C ASP A 124 -0.21 -28.20 -4.71
N ASP A 125 -0.22 -28.91 -3.59
CA ASP A 125 0.21 -30.32 -3.49
C ASP A 125 -0.89 -31.33 -3.92
N GLY A 126 -2.04 -30.85 -4.36
CA GLY A 126 -3.22 -31.64 -4.74
C GLY A 126 -4.05 -32.15 -3.55
N ALA A 127 -3.70 -31.77 -2.31
CA ALA A 127 -4.53 -32.13 -1.16
C ALA A 127 -5.86 -31.37 -1.20
N ARG A 128 -6.94 -32.09 -0.88
CA ARG A 128 -8.29 -31.54 -0.79
C ARG A 128 -8.83 -31.76 0.61
N ALA A 129 -9.34 -30.70 1.22
CA ALA A 129 -9.88 -30.75 2.57
C ALA A 129 -11.21 -29.99 2.65
N ARG A 130 -12.14 -30.56 3.42
CA ARG A 130 -13.44 -29.95 3.74
C ARG A 130 -13.31 -28.99 4.91
N TYR A 131 -13.97 -27.85 4.79
CA TYR A 131 -14.17 -26.85 5.83
C TYR A 131 -15.63 -26.44 5.88
N ASP A 132 -16.12 -26.07 7.05
CA ASP A 132 -17.49 -25.58 7.20
C ASP A 132 -17.61 -24.10 6.75
N ALA A 133 -16.51 -23.34 6.85
CA ALA A 133 -16.44 -21.95 6.40
C ALA A 133 -15.02 -21.59 5.93
N VAL A 134 -14.91 -20.51 5.15
CA VAL A 134 -13.65 -20.02 4.61
C VAL A 134 -13.58 -18.51 4.77
N VAL A 135 -12.45 -18.01 5.28
CA VAL A 135 -12.11 -16.59 5.31
C VAL A 135 -11.04 -16.30 4.26
N ILE A 136 -11.34 -15.38 3.35
CA ILE A 136 -10.40 -14.93 2.31
C ILE A 136 -9.58 -13.75 2.85
N ALA A 137 -8.30 -13.99 3.13
CA ALA A 137 -7.36 -13.00 3.67
C ALA A 137 -6.07 -12.90 2.83
N ASN A 138 -6.16 -13.17 1.53
CA ASN A 138 -5.04 -13.27 0.58
C ASN A 138 -4.43 -11.91 0.16
N GLY A 139 -5.09 -10.80 0.50
CA GLY A 139 -4.66 -9.44 0.17
C GLY A 139 -4.95 -9.02 -1.27
N HIS A 140 -4.96 -7.71 -1.52
CA HIS A 140 -5.34 -7.11 -2.82
C HIS A 140 -4.20 -6.36 -3.52
N ASN A 141 -3.01 -6.30 -2.92
CA ASN A 141 -1.84 -5.56 -3.45
C ASN A 141 -0.75 -6.49 -4.03
N HIS A 142 -1.08 -7.74 -4.33
CA HIS A 142 -0.11 -8.73 -4.78
C HIS A 142 0.10 -8.70 -6.30
N GLU A 143 -0.98 -8.66 -7.07
CA GLU A 143 -0.94 -8.69 -8.54
C GLU A 143 -0.86 -7.28 -9.11
N PRO A 144 0.21 -6.93 -9.82
CA PRO A 144 0.39 -5.58 -10.32
C PRO A 144 -0.45 -5.32 -11.58
N ARG A 145 -1.19 -4.21 -11.59
CA ARG A 145 -1.89 -3.74 -12.79
C ARG A 145 -0.91 -3.00 -13.71
N ARG A 146 -0.31 -3.74 -14.65
CA ARG A 146 0.62 -3.16 -15.62
C ARG A 146 -0.12 -2.30 -16.65
N PRO A 147 0.33 -1.07 -16.90
CA PRO A 147 -0.20 -0.27 -17.99
C PRO A 147 0.20 -0.87 -19.33
N ASP A 148 -0.68 -0.73 -20.30
CA ASP A 148 -0.45 -1.09 -21.69
C ASP A 148 -0.38 0.22 -22.49
N TRP A 149 0.83 0.70 -22.74
CA TRP A 149 1.08 1.91 -23.53
C TRP A 149 1.52 1.50 -24.94
N PRO A 150 1.00 2.16 -26.00
CA PRO A 150 1.48 1.90 -27.35
C PRO A 150 2.98 2.19 -27.50
N GLY A 151 3.64 1.47 -28.41
CA GLY A 151 5.06 1.65 -28.72
C GLY A 151 5.99 0.77 -27.87
N GLU A 152 7.28 1.07 -27.93
CA GLU A 152 8.34 0.30 -27.27
C GLU A 152 9.23 1.26 -26.47
N PHE A 153 9.74 0.78 -25.33
CA PHE A 153 10.65 1.53 -24.47
C PHE A 153 11.97 0.77 -24.34
N ASP A 154 13.07 1.42 -24.72
CA ASP A 154 14.41 0.82 -24.76
C ASP A 154 15.10 0.86 -23.40
N GLY A 155 14.58 1.66 -22.47
CA GLY A 155 15.12 1.83 -21.13
C GLY A 155 14.66 0.76 -20.13
N THR A 156 14.93 1.00 -18.84
CA THR A 156 14.51 0.09 -17.78
C THR A 156 13.05 0.37 -17.39
N PHE A 157 12.15 -0.58 -17.63
CA PHE A 157 10.77 -0.51 -17.15
C PHE A 157 10.57 -1.40 -15.92
N ILE A 158 9.99 -0.83 -14.86
CA ILE A 158 9.57 -1.58 -13.66
C ILE A 158 8.18 -1.14 -13.19
N HIS A 159 7.50 -2.02 -12.46
CA HIS A 159 6.33 -1.64 -11.68
C HIS A 159 6.72 -1.39 -10.21
N SER A 160 5.96 -0.59 -9.48
CA SER A 160 6.18 -0.30 -8.05
C SER A 160 6.27 -1.57 -7.19
N ALA A 161 5.55 -2.63 -7.57
CA ALA A 161 5.62 -3.96 -6.96
C ALA A 161 7.01 -4.62 -7.03
N ASP A 162 7.83 -4.25 -8.02
CA ASP A 162 9.18 -4.76 -8.27
C ASP A 162 10.26 -3.84 -7.67
N TYR A 163 9.90 -2.61 -7.26
CA TYR A 163 10.82 -1.65 -6.65
C TYR A 163 11.26 -2.08 -5.24
N ARG A 164 12.55 -1.89 -4.91
CA ARG A 164 13.11 -2.25 -3.59
C ARG A 164 13.98 -1.15 -2.98
N THR A 165 14.86 -0.55 -3.78
CA THR A 165 15.82 0.48 -3.37
C THR A 165 16.01 1.50 -4.49
N PRO A 166 16.47 2.72 -4.19
CA PRO A 166 16.67 3.76 -5.20
C PRO A 166 17.95 3.59 -6.03
N ASP A 167 18.72 2.51 -5.84
CA ASP A 167 20.01 2.30 -6.51
C ASP A 167 19.87 2.34 -8.04
N LEU A 168 18.76 1.83 -8.57
CA LEU A 168 18.47 1.82 -10.02
C LEU A 168 18.21 3.22 -10.61
N PHE A 169 18.01 4.23 -9.76
CA PHE A 169 17.73 5.61 -10.15
C PHE A 169 18.97 6.50 -10.18
N ALA A 170 20.10 6.06 -9.59
CA ALA A 170 21.28 6.90 -9.41
C ALA A 170 21.80 7.47 -10.73
N ASP A 171 21.89 8.80 -10.82
CA ASP A 171 22.29 9.57 -12.02
C ASP A 171 21.49 9.24 -13.32
N ARG A 172 20.26 8.73 -13.18
CA ARG A 172 19.34 8.46 -14.29
C ARG A 172 18.24 9.52 -14.43
N ARG A 173 17.60 9.57 -15.60
CA ARG A 173 16.34 10.28 -15.84
C ARG A 173 15.19 9.32 -15.54
N VAL A 174 14.45 9.59 -14.49
CA VAL A 174 13.39 8.71 -13.99
C VAL A 174 12.02 9.32 -14.23
N LEU A 175 11.13 8.58 -14.89
CA LEU A 175 9.72 8.92 -14.99
C LEU A 175 8.91 7.95 -14.12
N VAL A 176 8.25 8.49 -13.10
CA VAL A 176 7.28 7.74 -12.30
C VAL A 176 5.89 8.07 -12.81
N VAL A 177 5.10 7.05 -13.15
CA VAL A 177 3.73 7.20 -13.65
C VAL A 177 2.76 6.75 -12.58
N GLY A 178 1.89 7.66 -12.14
CA GLY A 178 0.94 7.43 -11.07
C GLY A 178 1.34 8.13 -9.78
N ALA A 179 0.40 8.88 -9.22
CA ALA A 179 0.57 9.60 -7.96
C ALA A 179 -0.21 8.92 -6.82
N GLY A 180 -0.17 7.59 -6.73
CA GLY A 180 -0.56 6.89 -5.49
C GLY A 180 0.48 7.10 -4.38
N ASN A 181 0.25 6.55 -3.18
CA ASN A 181 1.26 6.62 -2.10
C ASN A 181 2.60 6.02 -2.55
N SER A 182 2.60 4.84 -3.20
CA SER A 182 3.81 4.22 -3.75
C SER A 182 4.50 5.10 -4.79
N GLY A 183 3.76 5.66 -5.75
CA GLY A 183 4.34 6.53 -6.78
C GLY A 183 4.97 7.79 -6.19
N CYS A 184 4.33 8.39 -5.18
CA CYS A 184 4.87 9.57 -4.51
C CYS A 184 6.12 9.26 -3.69
N ASP A 185 6.15 8.14 -2.96
CA ASP A 185 7.33 7.71 -2.21
C ASP A 185 8.50 7.39 -3.14
N ILE A 186 8.25 6.63 -4.21
CA ILE A 186 9.28 6.28 -5.21
C ILE A 186 9.80 7.54 -5.89
N ALA A 187 8.93 8.48 -6.26
CA ALA A 187 9.36 9.76 -6.86
C ALA A 187 10.21 10.59 -5.89
N VAL A 188 9.88 10.59 -4.59
CA VAL A 188 10.67 11.25 -3.54
C VAL A 188 12.04 10.59 -3.37
N GLU A 189 12.12 9.26 -3.36
CA GLU A 189 13.40 8.54 -3.30
C GLU A 189 14.24 8.75 -4.57
N ALA A 190 13.61 8.72 -5.74
CA ALA A 190 14.27 9.03 -7.00
C ALA A 190 14.84 10.46 -7.00
N ALA A 191 14.08 11.45 -6.52
CA ALA A 191 14.51 12.85 -6.48
C ALA A 191 15.78 13.09 -5.64
N ALA A 192 16.09 12.20 -4.70
CA ALA A 192 17.29 12.29 -3.88
C ALA A 192 18.57 11.84 -4.62
N VAL A 193 18.47 10.91 -5.58
CA VAL A 193 19.64 10.26 -6.20
C VAL A 193 19.70 10.35 -7.73
N ALA A 194 18.57 10.63 -8.36
CA ALA A 194 18.45 10.70 -9.81
C ALA A 194 18.99 12.01 -10.37
N ARG A 195 19.42 11.96 -11.63
CA ARG A 195 19.79 13.15 -12.40
C ARG A 195 18.59 14.08 -12.56
N ALA A 196 17.46 13.49 -12.95
CA ALA A 196 16.18 14.17 -13.09
C ALA A 196 15.03 13.22 -12.75
N THR A 197 13.97 13.74 -12.13
CA THR A 197 12.76 12.98 -11.82
C THR A 197 11.54 13.72 -12.35
N ALA A 198 10.71 13.01 -13.09
CA ALA A 198 9.38 13.45 -13.53
C ALA A 198 8.31 12.56 -12.90
N LEU A 199 7.17 13.16 -12.56
CA LEU A 199 6.00 12.48 -12.01
C LEU A 199 4.82 12.70 -12.96
N SER A 200 4.44 11.66 -13.68
CA SER A 200 3.30 11.69 -14.60
C SER A 200 1.99 11.44 -13.83
N MET A 201 1.02 12.33 -14.05
CA MET A 201 -0.24 12.35 -13.32
C MET A 201 -1.43 12.53 -14.28
N ARG A 202 -2.42 11.63 -14.20
CA ARG A 202 -3.71 11.77 -14.93
C ARG A 202 -4.59 12.89 -14.41
N ARG A 203 -4.47 13.18 -13.11
CA ARG A 203 -5.25 14.18 -12.39
C ARG A 203 -4.47 14.68 -11.18
N GLY A 204 -4.88 15.82 -10.63
CA GLY A 204 -4.37 16.32 -9.36
C GLY A 204 -4.84 15.50 -8.16
N TYR A 205 -4.04 15.51 -7.09
CA TYR A 205 -4.38 14.88 -5.82
C TYR A 205 -4.12 15.82 -4.65
N HIS A 206 -4.81 15.56 -3.54
CA HIS A 206 -4.55 16.24 -2.28
C HIS A 206 -3.43 15.52 -1.52
N TYR A 207 -2.41 16.30 -1.14
CA TYR A 207 -1.28 15.82 -0.36
C TYR A 207 -1.43 16.27 1.08
N VAL A 208 -1.53 15.29 1.98
CA VAL A 208 -1.73 15.50 3.41
C VAL A 208 -0.39 15.30 4.12
N PRO A 209 0.06 16.23 4.98
CA PRO A 209 1.28 16.05 5.74
C PRO A 209 1.10 14.93 6.78
N LYS A 210 2.19 14.24 7.16
CA LYS A 210 2.13 13.24 8.24
C LYS A 210 1.79 13.87 9.59
N TYR A 211 2.25 15.10 9.83
CA TYR A 211 2.01 15.79 11.09
C TYR A 211 1.20 17.07 10.89
N LEU A 212 0.27 17.31 11.82
CA LEU A 212 -0.48 18.54 11.96
C LEU A 212 -0.48 18.94 13.44
N LEU A 213 -0.07 20.18 13.74
CA LEU A 213 0.05 20.68 15.12
C LEU A 213 0.91 19.77 16.03
N GLY A 214 1.98 19.21 15.48
CA GLY A 214 2.89 18.30 16.20
C GLY A 214 2.32 16.90 16.49
N ARG A 215 1.16 16.56 15.94
CA ARG A 215 0.51 15.25 16.10
C ARG A 215 0.32 14.54 14.76
N PRO A 216 0.32 13.21 14.73
CA PRO A 216 -0.07 12.43 13.56
C PRO A 216 -1.43 12.86 13.00
N VAL A 217 -1.51 13.11 11.70
CA VAL A 217 -2.69 13.73 11.06
C VAL A 217 -3.95 12.88 11.18
N ASP A 218 -3.80 11.57 11.20
CA ASP A 218 -4.86 10.59 11.36
C ASP A 218 -5.44 10.61 12.78
N GLN A 219 -4.61 10.84 13.81
CA GLN A 219 -5.11 11.06 15.17
C GLN A 219 -5.86 12.38 15.32
N VAL A 220 -5.43 13.44 14.61
CA VAL A 220 -6.22 14.68 14.54
C VAL A 220 -7.56 14.43 13.86
N SER A 221 -7.58 13.61 12.80
CA SER A 221 -8.83 13.21 12.13
C SER A 221 -9.75 12.41 13.06
N GLU A 222 -9.25 11.42 13.80
CA GLU A 222 -10.03 10.67 14.79
C GLU A 222 -10.58 11.58 15.90
N TRP A 223 -9.77 12.51 16.41
CA TRP A 223 -10.25 13.48 17.38
C TRP A 223 -11.44 14.31 16.86
N THR A 224 -11.44 14.69 15.57
CA THR A 224 -12.61 15.37 14.97
C THR A 224 -13.85 14.48 14.85
N LEU A 225 -13.67 13.16 14.72
CA LEU A 225 -14.75 12.17 14.70
C LEU A 225 -15.34 11.98 16.10
N ASP A 226 -14.49 11.89 17.12
CA ASP A 226 -14.90 11.78 18.52
C ASP A 226 -15.74 13.00 18.96
N LEU A 227 -15.37 14.18 18.46
CA LEU A 227 -16.13 15.42 18.65
C LEU A 227 -17.42 15.51 17.81
N ARG A 228 -17.71 14.49 16.98
CA ARG A 228 -18.88 14.42 16.09
C ARG A 228 -19.05 15.65 15.20
N LEU A 229 -17.94 16.22 14.73
CA LEU A 229 -17.98 17.42 13.90
C LEU A 229 -18.66 17.12 12.54
N PRO A 230 -19.60 17.98 12.08
CA PRO A 230 -20.20 17.85 10.75
C PRO A 230 -19.16 17.83 9.62
N LEU A 231 -19.45 17.09 8.55
CA LEU A 231 -18.56 16.93 7.39
C LEU A 231 -18.05 18.26 6.79
N PRO A 232 -18.86 19.33 6.66
CA PRO A 232 -18.37 20.61 6.15
C PRO A 232 -17.25 21.22 7.01
N ILE A 233 -17.34 21.10 8.33
CA ILE A 233 -16.32 21.60 9.28
C ILE A 233 -15.05 20.77 9.14
N ARG A 234 -15.16 19.44 9.07
CA ARG A 234 -14.02 18.54 8.89
C ARG A 234 -13.29 18.81 7.57
N ARG A 235 -14.02 19.01 6.48
CA ARG A 235 -13.46 19.41 5.17
C ARG A 235 -12.75 20.76 5.26
N TRP A 236 -13.31 21.72 5.98
CA TRP A 236 -12.66 23.02 6.21
C TRP A 236 -11.35 22.87 6.99
N ILE A 237 -11.34 22.11 8.10
CA ILE A 237 -10.14 21.82 8.89
C ILE A 237 -9.06 21.17 8.01
N ALA A 238 -9.41 20.10 7.28
CA ALA A 238 -8.50 19.41 6.37
C ALA A 238 -7.92 20.37 5.32
N ARG A 239 -8.75 21.27 4.77
CA ARG A 239 -8.30 22.27 3.79
C ARG A 239 -7.33 23.27 4.39
N GLN A 240 -7.56 23.74 5.62
CA GLN A 240 -6.61 24.61 6.30
C GLN A 240 -5.30 23.88 6.61
N ALA A 241 -5.37 22.62 7.03
CA ALA A 241 -4.18 21.80 7.27
C ALA A 241 -3.31 21.67 6.01
N VAL A 242 -3.90 21.36 4.85
CA VAL A 242 -3.18 21.31 3.57
C VAL A 242 -2.64 22.70 3.19
N ARG A 243 -3.44 23.75 3.35
CA ARG A 243 -3.05 25.12 3.00
C ARG A 243 -1.87 25.64 3.83
N LEU A 244 -1.85 25.37 5.14
CA LEU A 244 -0.83 25.82 6.07
C LEU A 244 0.39 24.89 6.13
N GLY A 245 0.23 23.61 5.81
CA GLY A 245 1.32 22.62 5.77
C GLY A 245 2.03 22.60 4.41
N PRO A 246 1.82 21.56 3.57
CA PRO A 246 2.52 21.42 2.29
C PRO A 246 2.20 22.55 1.30
N GLY A 247 1.04 23.20 1.46
CA GLY A 247 0.49 24.14 0.50
C GLY A 247 -0.51 23.46 -0.44
N LEU A 248 -1.45 24.25 -0.99
CA LEU A 248 -2.38 23.75 -2.00
C LEU A 248 -1.62 23.27 -3.25
N PRO A 249 -2.07 22.20 -3.93
CA PRO A 249 -1.40 21.63 -5.11
C PRO A 249 -0.96 22.66 -6.16
N SER A 250 -1.84 23.58 -6.59
CA SER A 250 -1.51 24.63 -7.57
C SER A 250 -0.41 25.58 -7.11
N ARG A 251 -0.25 25.81 -5.80
CA ARG A 251 0.81 26.66 -5.23
C ARG A 251 2.14 25.94 -5.03
N VAL A 252 2.17 24.63 -5.25
CA VAL A 252 3.39 23.81 -5.19
C VAL A 252 3.78 23.30 -6.57
N GLY A 253 3.09 23.73 -7.64
CA GLY A 253 3.38 23.31 -9.02
C GLY A 253 2.73 21.97 -9.41
N LEU A 254 1.79 21.46 -8.62
CA LEU A 254 1.05 20.23 -8.88
C LEU A 254 -0.33 20.54 -9.51
N PRO A 255 -0.89 19.64 -10.35
CA PRO A 255 -2.22 19.83 -10.92
C PRO A 255 -3.30 19.97 -9.83
N GLU A 256 -4.32 20.79 -10.09
CA GLU A 256 -5.45 20.90 -9.16
C GLU A 256 -6.29 19.62 -9.16
N PRO A 257 -6.69 19.11 -7.97
CA PRO A 257 -7.56 17.95 -7.87
C PRO A 257 -8.98 18.27 -8.37
N ASP A 258 -9.60 17.29 -9.02
CA ASP A 258 -10.99 17.32 -9.51
C ASP A 258 -12.03 16.94 -8.43
N HIS A 259 -11.59 16.64 -7.22
CA HIS A 259 -12.40 16.13 -6.10
C HIS A 259 -12.10 16.88 -4.79
N ALA A 260 -13.03 16.85 -3.85
CA ALA A 260 -12.82 17.47 -2.54
C ALA A 260 -11.91 16.63 -1.64
N LEU A 261 -11.34 17.29 -0.62
CA LEU A 261 -10.64 16.59 0.46
C LEU A 261 -11.57 15.56 1.12
N LEU A 262 -11.03 14.36 1.39
CA LEU A 262 -11.72 13.20 1.96
C LEU A 262 -12.72 12.49 1.02
N GLU A 263 -12.79 12.85 -0.28
CA GLU A 263 -13.59 12.11 -1.28
C GLU A 263 -12.80 11.02 -2.02
N SER A 264 -11.47 11.08 -1.95
CA SER A 264 -10.56 10.05 -2.45
C SER A 264 -9.58 9.64 -1.35
N HIS A 265 -8.89 8.51 -1.55
CA HIS A 265 -7.83 8.10 -0.65
C HIS A 265 -6.74 9.19 -0.59
N PRO A 266 -6.46 9.76 0.60
CA PRO A 266 -5.48 10.82 0.72
C PRO A 266 -4.07 10.29 0.46
N ILE A 267 -3.26 11.08 -0.22
CA ILE A 267 -1.83 10.81 -0.33
C ILE A 267 -1.15 11.41 0.89
N VAL A 268 -0.56 10.57 1.72
CA VAL A 268 0.12 11.02 2.95
C VAL A 268 1.61 11.15 2.65
N ASN A 269 2.01 12.30 2.11
CA ASN A 269 3.41 12.54 1.76
C ASN A 269 3.78 14.01 2.02
N THR A 270 4.80 14.21 2.86
CA THR A 270 5.29 15.54 3.26
C THR A 270 6.43 16.03 2.35
N LEU A 271 7.15 15.11 1.70
CA LEU A 271 8.37 15.41 0.96
C LEU A 271 8.11 15.68 -0.52
N LEU A 272 7.04 15.12 -1.11
CA LEU A 272 6.73 15.35 -2.52
C LEU A 272 6.53 16.85 -2.83
N PRO A 273 5.67 17.60 -2.11
CA PRO A 273 5.52 19.04 -2.35
C PRO A 273 6.84 19.82 -2.14
N TYR A 274 7.66 19.37 -1.19
CA TYR A 274 8.99 19.94 -0.96
C TYR A 274 9.90 19.76 -2.18
N TYR A 275 10.04 18.54 -2.70
CA TYR A 275 10.91 18.26 -3.86
C TYR A 275 10.39 18.88 -5.16
N VAL A 276 9.07 18.99 -5.33
CA VAL A 276 8.49 19.72 -6.48
C VAL A 276 8.88 21.20 -6.42
N ARG A 277 8.77 21.84 -5.24
CA ARG A 277 9.20 23.24 -5.07
C ARG A 277 10.68 23.49 -5.27
N HIS A 278 11.53 22.48 -5.03
CA HIS A 278 12.96 22.54 -5.33
C HIS A 278 13.29 22.23 -6.80
N GLY A 279 12.28 21.97 -7.65
CA GLY A 279 12.48 21.58 -9.04
C GLY A 279 13.14 20.21 -9.22
N ARG A 280 13.21 19.40 -8.15
CA ARG A 280 13.79 18.04 -8.18
C ARG A 280 12.81 17.01 -8.72
N ILE A 281 11.50 17.27 -8.58
CA ILE A 281 10.42 16.50 -9.20
C ILE A 281 9.63 17.44 -10.09
N ARG A 282 9.53 17.11 -11.38
CA ARG A 282 8.67 17.84 -12.31
C ARG A 282 7.38 17.08 -12.57
N PRO A 283 6.21 17.64 -12.21
CA PRO A 283 4.93 17.07 -12.60
C PRO A 283 4.74 17.19 -14.11
N VAL A 284 4.27 16.12 -14.75
CA VAL A 284 4.05 16.06 -16.20
C VAL A 284 2.72 15.39 -16.54
N ALA A 285 2.24 15.57 -17.77
CA ALA A 285 1.01 14.95 -18.27
C ALA A 285 1.11 13.40 -18.31
N ASP A 286 -0.03 12.73 -18.51
CA ASP A 286 -0.07 11.27 -18.63
C ASP A 286 0.72 10.77 -19.84
N VAL A 287 1.16 9.51 -19.80
CA VAL A 287 1.86 8.87 -20.91
C VAL A 287 0.88 8.55 -22.04
N ALA A 288 1.20 9.05 -23.24
CA ALA A 288 0.45 8.75 -24.46
C ALA A 288 1.05 7.57 -25.22
N ARG A 289 2.38 7.54 -25.40
CA ARG A 289 3.10 6.53 -26.18
C ARG A 289 4.58 6.42 -25.78
N LEU A 290 5.15 5.23 -25.92
CA LEU A 290 6.58 4.95 -25.77
C LEU A 290 7.30 5.09 -27.13
N GLU A 291 8.43 5.80 -27.15
CA GLU A 291 9.21 6.13 -28.35
C GLU A 291 10.71 5.85 -28.12
N GLY A 292 11.07 4.59 -27.83
CA GLY A 292 12.46 4.16 -27.63
C GLY A 292 13.02 4.65 -26.29
N ASP A 293 13.99 5.56 -26.30
CA ASP A 293 14.56 6.20 -25.11
C ASP A 293 13.74 7.41 -24.60
N ARG A 294 12.55 7.61 -25.17
CA ARG A 294 11.67 8.74 -24.89
C ARG A 294 10.24 8.29 -24.64
N VAL A 295 9.51 9.15 -23.94
CA VAL A 295 8.09 8.98 -23.66
C VAL A 295 7.34 10.22 -24.14
N ARG A 296 6.38 10.01 -25.05
CA ARG A 296 5.45 11.05 -25.47
C ARG A 296 4.30 11.16 -24.47
N LEU A 297 4.05 12.37 -24.03
CA LEU A 297 2.96 12.68 -23.12
C LEU A 297 1.70 13.13 -23.87
N VAL A 298 0.56 13.15 -23.18
CA VAL A 298 -0.75 13.53 -23.74
C VAL A 298 -0.81 15.00 -24.19
N ASP A 299 0.07 15.86 -23.67
CA ASP A 299 0.21 17.26 -24.09
C ASP A 299 1.23 17.44 -25.24
N ASP A 300 1.57 16.35 -25.94
CA ASP A 300 2.55 16.25 -27.03
C ASP A 300 4.01 16.54 -26.66
N SER A 301 4.29 16.87 -25.39
CA SER A 301 5.66 16.99 -24.91
C SER A 301 6.38 15.63 -24.89
N ILE A 302 7.70 15.67 -25.01
CA ILE A 302 8.54 14.47 -25.10
C ILE A 302 9.55 14.49 -23.96
N GLU A 303 9.50 13.43 -23.15
CA GLU A 303 10.39 13.22 -22.02
C GLU A 303 11.46 12.20 -22.38
N PRO A 304 12.75 12.54 -22.28
CA PRO A 304 13.79 11.54 -22.39
C PRO A 304 13.96 10.79 -21.05
N VAL A 305 13.88 9.47 -21.08
CA VAL A 305 13.71 8.63 -19.88
C VAL A 305 14.66 7.44 -19.95
N ASP A 306 15.41 7.21 -18.87
CA ASP A 306 16.26 6.01 -18.72
C ASP A 306 15.54 4.91 -17.93
N VAL A 307 14.71 5.32 -16.96
CA VAL A 307 13.94 4.41 -16.10
C VAL A 307 12.49 4.86 -16.04
N LEU A 308 11.58 3.97 -16.39
CA LEU A 308 10.13 4.16 -16.33
C LEU A 308 9.55 3.29 -15.20
N VAL A 309 8.84 3.92 -14.26
CA VAL A 309 8.18 3.24 -13.14
C VAL A 309 6.67 3.38 -13.25
N ALA A 310 5.94 2.28 -13.34
CA ALA A 310 4.47 2.29 -13.20
C ALA A 310 4.06 2.08 -11.73
N ALA A 311 3.28 2.99 -11.15
CA ALA A 311 2.97 3.01 -9.72
C ALA A 311 1.50 3.28 -9.36
#